data_AF-A0A9E5J941-F1
#
_entry.id   AF-A0A9E5J941-F1
#
_cell.length_a   1.000
_cell.length_b   1.000
_cell.length_c   1.000
_cell.angle_alpha   90.00
_cell.angle_beta   90.00
_cell.angle_gamma   90.00
#
_symmetry.space_group_name_H-M   'P 1'
#
loop_
_entity.id
_entity.type
_entity.pdbx_description
1 polymer ?
#
loop_
_entity_poly.entity_id
_entity_poly.type
_entity_poly.pdbx_seq_one_letter_code
_entity_poly.pdbx_strand_id
1 'polypeptide(L)' 'MSLTAQDIDRIANLARLELPPEEGQRMLDQINGFFTIVEAMRAVDTAGVQPLPHPI' A
#
# COMPACT_ATOMS: atom_id res chain seq x y z
N MET A 1 2.90 -4.29 9.11
CA MET A 1 3.75 -4.97 8.09
C MET A 1 4.63 -3.93 7.40
N SER A 2 5.83 -4.27 6.92
CA SER A 2 6.72 -3.31 6.22
C SER A 2 7.14 -3.86 4.85
N LEU A 3 7.04 -3.03 3.82
CA LEU A 3 7.56 -3.30 2.48
C LEU A 3 9.09 -3.10 2.44
N THR A 4 9.71 -3.71 1.43
CA THR A 4 11.12 -3.58 1.08
C THR A 4 11.30 -2.76 -0.20
N ALA A 5 12.52 -2.33 -0.51
CA ALA A 5 12.83 -1.67 -1.78
C ALA A 5 12.46 -2.54 -2.99
N GLN A 6 12.68 -3.86 -2.91
CA GLN A 6 12.31 -4.80 -3.97
C GLN A 6 10.79 -4.85 -4.21
N ASP A 7 9.98 -4.68 -3.14
CA ASP A 7 8.53 -4.61 -3.29
C ASP A 7 8.10 -3.34 -4.02
N ILE A 8 8.79 -2.21 -3.77
CA ILE A 8 8.55 -0.94 -4.47
C ILE A 8 8.89 -1.06 -5.94
N ASP A 9 10.04 -1.66 -6.29
CA ASP A 9 10.42 -1.90 -7.69
C ASP A 9 9.38 -2.77 -8.41
N ARG A 10 8.87 -3.80 -7.72
CA ARG A 10 7.82 -4.68 -8.26
C ARG A 10 6.51 -3.92 -8.47
N ILE A 11 6.09 -3.10 -7.52
CA ILE A 11 4.87 -2.29 -7.63
C ILE A 11 5.00 -1.27 -8.76
N ALA A 12 6.15 -0.59 -8.86
CA ALA A 12 6.43 0.37 -9.93
C ALA A 12 6.34 -0.28 -11.31
N ASN A 13 6.93 -1.46 -11.48
CA ASN A 13 6.83 -2.23 -12.72
C ASN A 13 5.37 -2.61 -13.05
N LEU A 14 4.61 -3.09 -12.08
CA LEU A 14 3.18 -3.42 -12.28
C LEU A 14 2.34 -2.19 -12.65
N ALA A 15 2.66 -1.03 -12.08
CA ALA A 15 2.02 0.24 -12.38
C ALA A 15 2.56 0.91 -13.66
N ARG A 16 3.58 0.33 -14.31
CA ARG A 16 4.30 0.91 -15.47
C ARG A 16 4.87 2.29 -15.17
N LEU A 17 5.39 2.47 -13.96
CA LEU A 17 6.07 3.68 -13.51
C LEU A 17 7.58 3.43 -13.52
N GLU A 18 8.34 4.35 -14.11
CA GLU A 18 9.79 4.40 -13.97
C GLU A 18 10.11 5.28 -12.76
N LEU A 19 10.77 4.70 -11.76
CA LEU A 19 11.16 5.41 -10.54
C LEU A 19 12.69 5.49 -10.45
N PRO A 20 13.26 6.70 -10.43
CA PRO A 20 14.66 6.89 -10.05
C PRO A 20 14.93 6.34 -8.63
N PRO A 21 16.16 5.89 -8.33
CA PRO A 21 16.49 5.30 -7.02
C PRO A 21 16.12 6.19 -5.81
N GLU A 22 16.32 7.50 -5.92
CA GLU A 22 15.97 8.47 -4.87
C GLU A 22 14.46 8.64 -4.67
N GLU A 23 13.67 8.41 -5.72
CA GLU A 23 12.20 8.40 -5.64
C GLU A 23 11.68 7.10 -5.08
N GLY A 24 12.32 5.97 -5.42
CA GLY A 24 12.01 4.66 -4.86
C GLY A 24 12.13 4.63 -3.33
N GLN A 25 13.19 5.21 -2.78
CA GLN A 25 13.37 5.28 -1.32
C GLN A 25 12.31 6.17 -0.65
N ARG A 26 11.99 7.33 -1.24
CA ARG A 26 10.93 8.20 -0.70
C ARG A 26 9.55 7.53 -0.76
N MET A 27 9.28 6.80 -1.84
CA MET A 27 8.04 6.04 -2.00
C MET A 27 7.94 4.92 -0.96
N LEU A 28 9.04 4.21 -0.70
CA LEU A 28 9.12 3.18 0.34
C LEU A 28 8.69 3.73 1.71
N ASP A 29 9.27 4.86 2.11
CA ASP A 29 8.98 5.50 3.39
C ASP A 29 7.51 5.96 3.46
N GLN A 30 7.00 6.55 2.37
CA GLN A 30 5.61 7.02 2.30
C GLN A 30 4.60 5.88 2.39
N ILE A 31 4.81 4.78 1.67
CA ILE A 31 3.90 3.62 1.69
C ILE A 31 3.97 2.90 3.04
N ASN A 32 5.17 2.74 3.62
CA ASN A 32 5.30 2.19 4.96
C ASN A 32 4.62 3.07 6.03
N GLY A 33 4.70 4.40 5.89
CA GLY A 33 3.93 5.34 6.70
C GLY A 33 2.42 5.14 6.57
N PHE A 34 1.92 5.00 5.34
CA PHE A 34 0.49 4.77 5.05
C PHE A 34 -0.05 3.50 5.72
N PHE A 35 0.74 2.42 5.81
CA PHE A 35 0.29 1.20 6.49
C PHE A 35 -0.06 1.42 7.97
N THR A 36 0.49 2.44 8.63
CA THR A 36 0.07 2.80 10.00
C THR A 36 -1.42 3.13 10.08
N ILE A 37 -1.97 3.78 9.05
CA ILE A 37 -3.40 4.10 8.97
C ILE A 37 -4.22 2.83 8.71
N VAL A 38 -3.75 1.97 7.81
CA VAL A 38 -4.42 0.69 7.48
C VAL A 38 -4.48 -0.23 8.70
N GLU A 39 -3.43 -0.28 9.52
CA GLU A 39 -3.45 -1.07 10.76
C GLU A 39 -4.53 -0.57 11.74
N ALA A 40 -4.79 0.74 11.81
CA ALA A 40 -5.89 1.27 12.62
C ALA A 40 -7.26 0.82 12.08
N MET A 41 -7.44 0.74 10.76
CA MET A 41 -8.69 0.26 10.14
C MET A 41 -8.94 -1.24 10.38
N ARG A 42 -7.88 -2.05 10.50
CA ARG A 42 -7.96 -3.50 10.75
C ARG A 42 -8.50 -3.87 12.14
N ALA A 43 -8.59 -2.92 13.06
CA ALA A 43 -9.13 -3.15 14.40
C ALA A 43 -10.64 -3.47 14.39
N VAL A 44 -11.34 -3.20 13.28
CA VAL A 44 -12.77 -3.44 13.14
C VAL A 44 -13.01 -4.86 12.64
N ASP A 45 -13.86 -5.62 13.35
CA ASP A 45 -14.32 -6.92 12.89
C ASP A 45 -15.23 -6.78 11.67
N THR A 46 -14.85 -7.43 10.58
CA THR A 46 -15.59 -7.44 9.32
C THR A 46 -16.18 -8.82 9.01
N ALA A 47 -16.22 -9.73 10.00
CA ALA A 47 -16.82 -11.05 9.84
C ALA A 47 -18.28 -10.95 9.39
N GLY A 48 -18.60 -11.65 8.30
CA GLY A 48 -19.95 -11.67 7.71
C GLY A 48 -20.34 -10.40 6.93
N VAL A 49 -19.49 -9.37 6.89
CA VAL A 49 -19.74 -8.15 6.13
C VAL A 49 -19.31 -8.35 4.67
N GLN A 50 -20.23 -8.14 3.73
CA GLN A 50 -19.92 -8.20 2.29
C GLN A 50 -19.29 -6.88 1.81
N PRO A 51 -18.23 -6.92 0.98
CA PRO A 51 -17.69 -5.71 0.36
C PRO A 51 -18.71 -4.99 -0.53
N LEU A 52 -18.68 -3.65 -0.57
CA LEU A 52 -19.52 -2.81 -1.43
C LEU A 52 -18.67 -2.10 -2.50
N PRO A 53 -18.62 -2.60 -3.75
CA PRO A 53 -17.78 -2.00 -4.80
C PRO A 53 -18.38 -0.74 -5.44
N HIS A 54 -19.71 -0.67 -5.50
CA HIS A 54 -20.44 0.43 -6.11
C HIS A 54 -21.47 0.96 -5.08
N PRO A 55 -21.26 2.15 -4.50
CA PRO A 55 -22.30 2.81 -3.74
C PRO A 55 -23.39 3.26 -4.73
N ILE A 56 -24.63 2.89 -4.45
CA ILE A 56 -25.82 3.39 -5.17
C ILE A 56 -26.04 4.88 -4.92
#